data_AF-A0A1M8A1M4-F1
#
_entry.id   AF-A0A1M8A1M4-F1
#
_cell.length_a   1.000
_cell.length_b   1.000
_cell.length_c   1.000
_cell.angle_alpha   90.00
_cell.angle_beta   90.00
_cell.angle_gamma   90.00
#
_symmetry.space_group_name_H-M   'P 1'
#
loop_
_entity.id
_entity.type
_entity.pdbx_description
1 polymer ?
#
loop_
_entity_poly.entity_id
_entity_poly.type
_entity_poly.pdbx_seq_one_letter_code
_entity_poly.pdbx_strand_id
1 'polypeptide(L)'
;MLFERGAGRRCYVVLMRVDADEFLSRLEKLFSETKDKHSVFVTVKRCVRAGADGVASAHPDGASGAAPASVLFRATDGKSTGRTKISTVVAPDHMLAFRDAYGALVRAQLAEALKKRDKAKERRVDKLLLASRKKLEENGGRVLIRGAKRGAGRRQRMRARQRAQKLRVQRYAQAAP
;
A
#
# COMPACT_ATOMS: atom_id res chain seq x y z
N MET A 1 6.58 -3.00 34.64
CA MET A 1 5.91 -1.80 34.13
C MET A 1 4.69 -2.23 33.34
N LEU A 2 3.54 -2.29 34.02
CA LEU A 2 2.24 -2.61 33.44
C LEU A 2 1.74 -1.38 32.68
N PHE A 3 1.65 -1.48 31.36
CA PHE A 3 1.02 -0.44 30.55
C PHE A 3 -0.49 -0.60 30.67
N GLU A 4 -1.09 0.08 31.64
CA GLU A 4 -2.53 0.22 31.75
C GLU A 4 -3.04 0.89 30.46
N ARG A 5 -3.73 0.11 29.63
CA ARG A 5 -4.45 0.63 28.48
C ARG A 5 -5.65 1.40 29.01
N GLY A 6 -5.43 2.69 29.22
CA GLY A 6 -6.45 3.66 29.61
C GLY A 6 -7.71 3.47 28.78
N ALA A 7 -8.83 3.43 29.50
CA ALA A 7 -10.18 3.40 28.97
C ALA A 7 -10.35 4.48 27.90
N GLY A 8 -10.20 4.07 26.65
CA GLY A 8 -10.36 4.93 25.49
C GLY A 8 -11.81 5.40 25.45
N ARG A 9 -12.01 6.67 25.81
CA ARG A 9 -13.19 7.50 25.56
C ARG A 9 -14.11 6.85 24.53
N ARG A 10 -15.23 6.28 24.99
CA ARG A 10 -16.38 5.99 24.14
C ARG A 10 -16.86 7.33 23.60
N CYS A 11 -16.22 7.80 22.52
CA CYS A 11 -16.79 8.84 21.71
C CYS A 11 -18.07 8.23 21.14
N TYR A 12 -19.21 8.55 21.76
CA TYR A 12 -20.54 8.36 21.21
C TYR A 12 -20.62 9.21 19.93
N VAL A 13 -19.98 8.75 18.87
CA VAL A 13 -20.23 9.22 17.51
C VAL A 13 -20.98 8.08 16.88
N VAL A 14 -22.27 8.33 16.62
CA VAL A 14 -23.19 7.41 15.96
C VAL A 14 -22.48 6.81 14.76
N LEU A 15 -22.05 5.56 14.90
CA LEU A 15 -21.47 4.81 13.81
C LEU A 15 -22.66 4.25 13.05
N MET A 16 -23.00 4.86 11.92
CA MET A 16 -24.13 4.40 11.13
C MET A 16 -23.76 3.07 10.47
N ARG A 17 -24.51 2.01 10.79
CA ARG A 17 -24.45 0.74 10.05
C ARG A 17 -25.36 0.83 8.84
N VAL A 18 -24.82 0.39 7.72
CA VAL A 18 -25.41 0.56 6.39
C VAL A 18 -25.21 -0.73 5.61
N ASP A 19 -26.15 -1.03 4.71
CA ASP A 19 -26.02 -2.15 3.77
C ASP A 19 -24.87 -1.94 2.79
N ALA A 20 -24.46 -3.03 2.12
CA ALA A 20 -23.28 -3.01 1.26
C ALA A 20 -23.40 -2.00 0.10
N ASP A 21 -24.54 -1.98 -0.58
CA ASP A 21 -24.76 -1.08 -1.73
C ASP A 21 -24.89 0.38 -1.30
N GLU A 22 -25.62 0.62 -0.22
CA GLU A 22 -25.79 1.97 0.33
C GLU A 22 -24.45 2.51 0.87
N PHE A 23 -23.56 1.65 1.39
CA PHE A 23 -22.21 2.03 1.77
C PHE A 23 -21.41 2.55 0.57
N LEU A 24 -21.52 1.92 -0.61
CA LEU A 24 -20.82 2.36 -1.83
C LEU A 24 -21.34 3.73 -2.29
N SER A 25 -22.66 3.93 -2.34
CA SER A 25 -23.25 5.22 -2.72
C SER A 25 -22.86 6.34 -1.76
N ARG A 26 -22.83 6.07 -0.45
CA ARG A 26 -22.40 7.06 0.55
C ARG A 26 -20.90 7.32 0.48
N LEU A 27 -20.09 6.31 0.19
CA LEU A 27 -18.65 6.47 0.01
C LEU A 27 -18.35 7.36 -1.20
N GLU A 28 -19.09 7.21 -2.29
CA GLU A 28 -18.97 8.09 -3.46
C GLU A 28 -19.30 9.55 -3.10
N LYS A 29 -20.40 9.78 -2.36
CA LYS A 29 -20.74 11.12 -1.85
C LYS A 29 -19.61 11.70 -1.00
N LEU A 30 -19.02 10.92 -0.10
CA LEU A 30 -17.88 11.35 0.71
C LEU A 30 -16.68 11.76 -0.13
N PHE A 31 -16.34 11.02 -1.19
CA PHE A 31 -15.28 11.43 -2.12
C PHE A 31 -15.61 12.74 -2.84
N SER A 32 -16.85 12.95 -3.26
CA SER A 32 -17.27 14.19 -3.91
C SER A 32 -17.19 15.42 -2.98
N GLU A 33 -17.54 15.27 -1.69
CA GLU A 33 -17.51 16.36 -0.72
C GLU A 33 -16.09 16.72 -0.26
N THR A 34 -15.16 15.76 -0.32
CA THR A 34 -13.79 15.90 0.20
C THR A 34 -12.75 16.17 -0.89
N LYS A 35 -13.16 16.49 -2.13
CA LYS A 35 -12.24 16.74 -3.26
C LYS A 35 -11.23 17.85 -2.96
N ASP A 36 -11.69 18.95 -2.36
CA ASP A 36 -10.84 20.13 -2.12
C ASP A 36 -10.19 20.12 -0.73
N LYS A 37 -10.88 19.57 0.26
CA LYS A 37 -10.50 19.64 1.68
C LYS A 37 -10.74 18.31 2.37
N HIS A 38 -9.82 17.98 3.29
CA HIS A 38 -9.81 16.77 4.12
C HIS A 38 -9.38 15.50 3.38
N SER A 39 -9.39 14.38 4.11
CA SER A 39 -8.96 13.08 3.60
C SER A 39 -9.96 12.04 4.06
N VAL A 40 -10.35 11.16 3.14
CA VAL A 40 -11.22 10.03 3.43
C VAL A 40 -10.38 8.88 3.98
N PHE A 41 -10.71 8.42 5.18
CA PHE A 41 -10.08 7.27 5.80
C PHE A 41 -10.98 6.06 5.66
N VAL A 42 -10.51 5.04 4.95
CA VAL A 42 -11.17 3.74 4.86
C VAL A 42 -10.37 2.71 5.65
N THR A 43 -11.04 1.99 6.55
CA THR A 43 -10.44 0.91 7.35
C THR A 43 -11.18 -0.38 7.07
N VAL A 44 -10.41 -1.42 6.74
CA VAL A 44 -10.92 -2.78 6.50
C VAL A 44 -10.37 -3.69 7.59
N LYS A 45 -11.24 -4.36 8.34
CA LYS A 45 -10.84 -5.29 9.41
C LYS A 45 -11.63 -6.58 9.31
N ARG A 46 -11.00 -7.72 9.58
CA ARG A 46 -11.71 -8.99 9.76
C ARG A 46 -12.69 -8.83 10.93
N CYS A 47 -13.96 -9.14 10.70
CA CYS A 47 -14.96 -9.13 11.75
C CYS A 47 -14.86 -10.48 12.48
N VAL A 48 -14.24 -10.44 13.66
CA VAL A 48 -14.28 -11.58 14.60
C VAL A 48 -15.61 -11.45 15.33
N ARG A 49 -16.42 -12.51 15.29
CA ARG A 49 -17.73 -12.54 15.97
C ARG A 49 -17.47 -12.31 17.45
N ALA A 50 -17.85 -11.15 17.98
CA ALA A 50 -17.91 -10.98 19.42
C ALA A 50 -19.00 -11.94 19.90
N GLY A 51 -18.66 -12.87 20.80
CA GLY A 51 -19.66 -13.58 21.58
C GLY A 51 -20.55 -12.56 22.30
N ALA A 52 -21.76 -12.98 22.68
CA ALA A 52 -22.79 -12.13 23.29
C ALA A 52 -22.32 -11.28 24.50
N ASP A 53 -21.15 -11.59 25.08
CA ASP A 53 -20.64 -10.98 26.31
C ASP A 53 -19.51 -9.95 26.11
N GLY A 54 -19.32 -9.42 24.89
CA GLY A 54 -18.42 -8.28 24.67
C GLY A 54 -16.92 -8.56 24.86
N VAL A 55 -16.54 -9.81 25.16
CA VAL A 55 -15.15 -10.25 25.14
C VAL A 55 -14.77 -10.49 23.68
N ALA A 56 -14.04 -9.52 23.10
CA ALA A 56 -13.31 -9.77 21.88
C ALA A 56 -12.31 -10.90 22.19
N SER A 57 -12.56 -12.10 21.66
CA SER A 57 -11.56 -13.17 21.67
C SER A 57 -10.37 -12.69 20.84
N ALA A 58 -9.42 -12.07 21.54
CA ALA A 58 -8.08 -11.82 21.04
C ALA A 58 -7.34 -13.15 21.15
N HIS A 59 -7.54 -14.04 20.18
CA HIS A 59 -6.56 -15.08 19.90
C HIS A 59 -5.57 -14.57 18.85
N PRO A 60 -4.29 -14.40 19.20
CA PRO A 60 -3.23 -14.05 18.26
C PRO A 60 -2.50 -15.33 17.82
N ASP A 61 -3.20 -16.38 17.40
CA ASP A 61 -2.53 -17.65 17.10
C ASP A 61 -2.81 -18.12 15.68
N GLY A 62 -1.72 -18.24 14.91
CA GLY A 62 -1.68 -18.73 13.55
C GLY A 62 -2.10 -20.18 13.43
N ALA A 63 -3.41 -20.41 13.29
CA ALA A 63 -3.96 -21.66 12.78
C ALA A 63 -4.65 -21.39 11.43
N SER A 64 -4.02 -21.90 10.37
CA SER A 64 -4.61 -22.12 9.06
C SER A 64 -5.89 -22.95 9.22
N GLY A 65 -7.04 -22.38 8.84
CA GLY A 65 -8.32 -23.08 8.96
C GLY A 65 -9.50 -22.27 8.42
N ALA A 66 -9.42 -21.88 7.15
CA ALA A 66 -10.46 -21.84 6.11
C ALA A 66 -11.93 -21.50 6.44
N ALA A 67 -12.29 -20.89 7.57
CA ALA A 67 -13.65 -20.40 7.78
C ALA A 67 -13.81 -19.02 7.11
N PRO A 68 -14.74 -18.89 6.14
CA PRO A 68 -14.96 -17.63 5.45
C PRO A 68 -15.51 -16.61 6.47
N ALA A 69 -14.67 -15.64 6.84
CA ALA A 69 -15.00 -14.66 7.87
C ALA A 69 -15.54 -13.38 7.24
N SER A 70 -16.61 -12.85 7.83
CA SER A 70 -17.13 -11.54 7.47
C SER A 70 -16.08 -10.44 7.68
N VAL A 71 -16.13 -9.39 6.86
CA VAL A 71 -15.19 -8.26 6.93
C VAL A 71 -15.96 -6.98 7.21
N LEU A 72 -15.42 -6.19 8.13
CA LEU A 72 -15.96 -4.89 8.52
C LEU A 72 -15.22 -3.78 7.77
N PHE A 73 -15.98 -3.00 7.02
CA PHE A 73 -15.53 -1.78 6.37
C PHE A 73 -16.00 -0.57 7.16
N ARG A 74 -15.13 0.42 7.32
CA ARG A 74 -15.43 1.71 7.96
C ARG A 74 -14.88 2.82 7.09
N ALA A 75 -15.66 3.87 6.85
CA ALA A 75 -15.20 5.06 6.16
C ALA A 75 -15.54 6.33 6.95
N THR A 76 -14.62 7.30 6.93
CA THR A 76 -14.80 8.60 7.60
C THR A 76 -14.20 9.73 6.79
N ASP A 77 -14.80 10.92 6.87
CA ASP A 77 -14.42 12.15 6.15
C ASP A 77 -13.27 12.95 6.78
N GLY A 78 -12.70 12.47 7.90
CA GLY A 78 -11.49 13.05 8.50
C GLY A 78 -11.67 14.43 9.15
N LYS A 79 -12.91 14.97 9.24
CA LYS A 79 -13.20 16.25 9.90
C LYS A 79 -12.91 16.19 11.41
N SER A 80 -12.72 17.31 12.08
CA SER A 80 -12.51 17.30 13.54
C SER A 80 -13.85 17.16 14.29
N THR A 81 -14.82 17.99 13.88
CA THR A 81 -16.20 18.06 14.39
C THR A 81 -17.18 17.58 13.32
N GLY A 82 -18.31 16.97 13.72
CA GLY A 82 -19.35 16.53 12.78
C GLY A 82 -18.94 15.44 11.77
N ARG A 83 -18.02 14.54 12.16
CA ARG A 83 -17.51 13.48 11.27
C ARG A 83 -18.60 12.52 10.84
N THR A 84 -18.76 12.37 9.54
CA THR A 84 -19.56 11.28 8.97
C THR A 84 -18.80 9.97 9.13
N LYS A 85 -19.37 9.01 9.86
CA LYS A 85 -18.80 7.67 10.04
C LYS A 85 -19.80 6.63 9.55
N ILE A 86 -19.47 5.98 8.44
CA ILE A 86 -20.27 4.89 7.88
C ILE A 86 -19.53 3.57 8.07
N SER A 87 -20.29 2.49 8.28
CA SER A 87 -19.73 1.16 8.41
C SER A 87 -20.66 0.11 7.80
N THR A 88 -20.07 -0.94 7.23
CA THR A 88 -20.80 -2.09 6.70
C THR A 88 -20.06 -3.38 7.04
N VAL A 89 -20.81 -4.45 7.27
CA VAL A 89 -20.27 -5.80 7.48
C VAL A 89 -20.64 -6.63 6.26
N VAL A 90 -19.62 -7.09 5.54
CA VAL A 90 -19.82 -7.87 4.32
C VAL A 90 -19.59 -9.34 4.64
N ALA A 91 -20.61 -10.15 4.37
CA ALA A 91 -20.54 -11.60 4.45
C ALA A 91 -19.55 -12.14 3.39
N PRO A 92 -18.91 -13.28 3.65
CA PRO A 92 -17.94 -13.83 2.70
C PRO A 92 -18.54 -14.17 1.33
N ASP A 93 -19.81 -14.58 1.28
CA ASP A 93 -20.49 -15.01 0.05
C ASP A 93 -20.60 -13.87 -0.97
N HIS A 94 -20.82 -12.65 -0.49
CA HIS A 94 -20.92 -11.44 -1.32
C HIS A 94 -19.61 -10.64 -1.41
N MET A 95 -18.52 -11.15 -0.83
CA MET A 95 -17.25 -10.40 -0.71
C MET A 95 -16.61 -10.11 -2.05
N LEU A 96 -16.62 -11.06 -2.98
CA LEU A 96 -15.97 -10.91 -4.28
C LEU A 96 -16.68 -9.83 -5.11
N ALA A 97 -18.00 -9.90 -5.19
CA ALA A 97 -18.81 -8.88 -5.87
C ALA A 97 -18.62 -7.49 -5.25
N PHE A 98 -18.67 -7.40 -3.91
CA PHE A 98 -18.47 -6.14 -3.20
C PHE A 98 -17.06 -5.56 -3.43
N ARG A 99 -16.02 -6.40 -3.41
CA ARG A 99 -14.63 -6.00 -3.67
C ARG A 99 -14.48 -5.39 -5.07
N ASP A 100 -15.10 -6.00 -6.08
CA ASP A 100 -14.97 -5.54 -7.46
C ASP A 100 -15.68 -4.19 -7.65
N ALA A 101 -16.89 -4.04 -7.10
CA ALA A 101 -17.63 -2.77 -7.12
C ALA A 101 -16.89 -1.67 -6.33
N TYR A 102 -16.43 -1.97 -5.11
CA TYR A 102 -15.63 -1.06 -4.30
C TYR A 102 -14.32 -0.66 -5.00
N GLY A 103 -13.62 -1.63 -5.59
CA GLY A 103 -12.36 -1.39 -6.30
C GLY A 103 -12.54 -0.58 -7.58
N ALA A 104 -13.66 -0.74 -8.30
CA ALA A 104 -13.99 0.09 -9.45
C ALA A 104 -14.27 1.54 -9.01
N LEU A 105 -15.06 1.74 -7.96
CA LEU A 105 -15.37 3.06 -7.40
C LEU A 105 -14.11 3.79 -6.96
N VAL A 106 -13.26 3.16 -6.14
CA VAL A 106 -12.03 3.79 -5.64
C VAL A 106 -11.08 4.12 -6.79
N ARG A 107 -10.94 3.24 -7.79
CA ARG A 107 -10.12 3.53 -8.98
C ARG A 107 -10.64 4.73 -9.76
N ALA A 108 -11.96 4.83 -9.95
CA ALA A 108 -12.58 5.95 -10.65
C ALA A 108 -12.32 7.28 -9.93
N GLN A 109 -12.58 7.33 -8.62
CA GLN A 109 -12.42 8.54 -7.81
C GLN A 109 -10.94 8.97 -7.67
N LEU A 110 -10.01 8.02 -7.48
CA LEU A 110 -8.58 8.34 -7.34
C LEU A 110 -7.89 8.66 -8.67
N ALA A 111 -8.41 8.19 -9.81
CA ALA A 111 -7.84 8.48 -11.13
C ALA A 111 -7.89 9.97 -11.48
N GLU A 112 -8.89 10.69 -10.98
CA GLU A 112 -9.03 12.14 -11.15
C GLU A 112 -8.07 12.92 -10.22
N ALA A 113 -7.92 12.46 -8.97
CA ALA A 113 -7.16 13.17 -7.95
C ALA A 113 -5.63 12.99 -8.05
N LEU A 114 -5.16 11.90 -8.65
CA LEU A 114 -3.74 11.57 -8.72
C LEU A 114 -3.08 12.07 -10.01
N LYS A 115 -1.80 12.46 -9.90
CA LYS A 115 -0.99 12.81 -11.07
C LYS A 115 -0.92 11.62 -12.03
N LYS A 116 -1.09 11.91 -13.32
CA LYS A 116 -0.94 10.90 -14.38
C LYS A 116 0.45 10.27 -14.32
N ARG A 117 0.50 8.96 -14.59
CA ARG A 117 1.75 8.21 -14.65
C ARG A 117 2.59 8.69 -15.83
N ASP A 118 3.82 9.14 -15.57
CA ASP A 118 4.76 9.60 -16.60
C ASP A 118 5.37 8.43 -17.37
N LYS A 119 4.58 7.80 -18.26
CA LYS A 119 5.03 6.69 -19.11
C LYS A 119 6.27 7.03 -19.93
N ALA A 120 6.46 8.31 -20.29
CA ALA A 120 7.65 8.77 -21.00
C ALA A 120 8.91 8.70 -20.12
N LYS A 121 8.81 9.07 -18.84
CA LYS A 121 9.92 8.98 -17.89
C LYS A 121 10.27 7.53 -17.61
N GLU A 122 9.27 6.67 -17.41
CA GLU A 122 9.47 5.23 -17.22
C GLU A 122 10.14 4.59 -18.44
N ARG A 123 9.62 4.82 -19.66
CA ARG A 123 10.25 4.32 -20.90
C ARG A 123 11.69 4.80 -21.07
N ARG A 124 12.02 6.03 -20.64
CA ARG A 124 13.41 6.53 -20.66
C ARG A 124 14.28 5.78 -19.65
N VAL A 125 13.79 5.57 -18.43
CA VAL A 125 14.49 4.80 -17.41
C VAL A 125 14.71 3.36 -17.89
N ASP A 126 13.69 2.71 -18.45
CA ASP A 126 13.77 1.35 -18.97
C ASP A 126 14.78 1.24 -20.12
N LYS A 127 14.75 2.18 -21.08
CA LYS A 127 15.75 2.24 -22.16
C LYS A 127 17.17 2.43 -21.62
N LEU A 128 17.36 3.27 -20.59
CA LEU A 128 18.66 3.47 -19.96
C LEU A 128 19.13 2.23 -19.20
N LEU A 129 18.24 1.52 -18.53
CA LEU A 129 18.54 0.26 -17.84
C LEU A 129 18.89 -0.85 -18.83
N LEU A 130 18.13 -0.99 -19.91
CA LEU A 130 18.42 -1.94 -20.99
C LEU A 130 19.75 -1.61 -21.67
N ALA A 131 20.02 -0.35 -21.98
CA ALA A 131 21.30 0.08 -22.55
C ALA A 131 22.47 -0.15 -21.56
N SER A 132 22.26 0.07 -20.26
CA SER A 132 23.25 -0.23 -19.21
C SER A 132 23.53 -1.73 -19.11
N ARG A 133 22.49 -2.56 -19.21
CA ARG A 133 22.61 -4.03 -19.22
C ARG A 133 23.36 -4.50 -20.47
N LYS A 134 22.96 -4.04 -21.66
CA LYS A 134 23.63 -4.36 -22.93
C LYS A 134 25.10 -3.96 -22.91
N LYS A 135 25.43 -2.78 -22.39
CA LYS A 135 26.84 -2.34 -22.23
C LYS A 135 27.62 -3.23 -21.27
N LEU A 136 26.99 -3.75 -20.20
CA LEU A 136 27.68 -4.70 -19.33
C LEU A 136 27.94 -6.02 -20.04
N GLU A 137 26.96 -6.53 -20.79
CA GLU A 137 27.08 -7.76 -21.60
C GLU A 137 28.18 -7.61 -22.67
N GLU A 138 28.18 -6.53 -23.44
CA GLU A 138 29.22 -6.20 -24.44
C GLU A 138 30.63 -6.10 -23.82
N ASN A 139 30.75 -5.62 -22.57
CA ASN A 139 32.02 -5.54 -21.85
C ASN A 139 32.36 -6.84 -21.07
N GLY A 140 31.77 -7.98 -21.42
CA GLY A 140 32.04 -9.28 -20.78
C GLY A 140 31.56 -9.37 -19.33
N GLY A 141 30.54 -8.60 -18.97
CA GLY A 141 30.02 -8.47 -17.61
C GLY A 141 30.92 -7.67 -16.68
N ARG A 142 31.81 -6.83 -17.22
CA ARG A 142 32.72 -5.96 -16.45
C ARG A 142 32.28 -4.50 -16.52
N VAL A 143 32.37 -3.79 -15.39
CA VAL A 143 32.08 -2.35 -15.34
C VAL A 143 33.29 -1.57 -15.86
N LEU A 144 33.08 -0.73 -16.87
CA LEU A 144 34.14 0.15 -17.38
C LEU A 144 34.42 1.28 -16.37
N ILE A 145 35.66 1.40 -15.90
CA ILE A 145 36.08 2.43 -14.95
C ILE A 145 36.73 3.58 -15.74
N ARG A 146 35.97 4.67 -15.98
CA ARG A 146 36.47 5.90 -16.63
C ARG A 146 36.78 7.00 -15.61
N GLY A 147 37.61 7.98 -16.00
CA GLY A 147 37.90 9.21 -15.25
C GLY A 147 39.27 9.24 -14.56
N ALA A 148 39.71 10.44 -14.19
CA ALA A 148 41.00 10.68 -13.56
C ALA A 148 41.08 10.11 -12.13
N LYS A 149 42.29 9.76 -11.69
CA LYS A 149 42.56 9.25 -10.31
C LYS A 149 42.38 10.33 -9.25
N ARG A 150 42.70 11.59 -9.58
CA ARG A 150 42.63 12.78 -8.72
C ARG A 150 41.84 13.87 -9.44
N GLY A 151 41.34 14.87 -8.70
CA GLY A 151 40.61 16.01 -9.28
C GLY A 151 39.23 15.65 -9.84
N ALA A 152 38.80 16.39 -10.87
CA ALA A 152 37.51 16.22 -11.52
C ALA A 152 37.35 14.78 -12.06
N GLY A 153 36.23 14.13 -11.73
CA GLY A 153 35.97 12.74 -12.13
C GLY A 153 36.40 11.67 -11.11
N ARG A 154 37.15 12.00 -10.05
CA ARG A 154 37.51 11.04 -8.99
C ARG A 154 36.29 10.36 -8.37
N ARG A 155 35.22 11.12 -8.08
CA ARG A 155 33.99 10.58 -7.46
C ARG A 155 33.28 9.57 -8.36
N GLN A 156 33.22 9.82 -9.67
CA GLN A 156 32.65 8.91 -10.65
C GLN A 156 33.47 7.62 -10.75
N ARG A 157 34.80 7.74 -10.77
CA ARG A 157 35.73 6.60 -10.76
C ARG A 157 35.58 5.72 -9.51
N MET A 158 35.44 6.33 -8.33
CA MET A 158 35.22 5.60 -7.08
C MET A 158 33.89 4.84 -7.07
N ARG A 159 32.81 5.45 -7.58
CA ARG A 159 31.51 4.78 -7.75
C ARG A 159 31.58 3.60 -8.71
N ALA A 160 32.27 3.75 -9.84
CA ALA A 160 32.46 2.67 -10.80
C ALA A 160 33.26 1.49 -10.20
N ARG A 161 34.29 1.77 -9.41
CA ARG A 161 35.06 0.76 -8.67
C ARG A 161 34.20 -0.01 -7.67
N GLN A 162 33.41 0.68 -6.84
CA GLN A 162 32.51 0.03 -5.89
C GLN A 162 31.46 -0.83 -6.60
N ARG A 163 30.88 -0.33 -7.71
CA ARG A 163 29.93 -1.11 -8.52
C ARG A 163 30.59 -2.36 -9.11
N ALA A 164 31.81 -2.25 -9.63
CA ALA A 164 32.57 -3.37 -10.15
C ALA A 164 32.84 -4.43 -9.07
N GLN A 165 33.22 -3.99 -7.87
CA GLN A 165 33.46 -4.89 -6.73
C GLN A 165 32.17 -5.63 -6.34
N LYS A 166 31.04 -4.93 -6.21
CA LYS A 166 29.74 -5.55 -5.90
C LYS A 166 29.33 -6.59 -6.96
N LEU A 167 29.47 -6.27 -8.24
CA LEU A 167 29.17 -7.20 -9.34
C LEU A 167 30.08 -8.43 -9.32
N ARG A 168 31.36 -8.28 -8.98
CA ARG A 168 32.29 -9.41 -8.82
C ARG A 168 31.88 -10.31 -7.67
N VAL A 169 31.53 -9.73 -6.51
CA VAL A 169 31.06 -10.48 -5.34
C VAL A 169 29.76 -11.22 -5.66
N GLN A 170 28.80 -10.56 -6.33
CA GLN A 170 27.55 -11.20 -6.75
C GLN A 170 27.78 -12.35 -7.73
N ARG A 171 28.64 -12.17 -8.74
CA ARG A 171 28.99 -13.25 -9.68
C ARG A 171 29.67 -14.42 -8.97
N TYR A 172 30.56 -14.15 -8.01
CA TYR A 172 31.20 -15.20 -7.22
C TYR A 172 30.20 -15.95 -6.34
N ALA A 173 29.29 -15.24 -5.67
CA ALA A 173 28.23 -15.86 -4.86
C ALA A 173 27.25 -16.70 -5.70
N GLN A 174 26.96 -16.30 -6.94
CA GLN A 174 26.14 -17.07 -7.88
C GLN A 174 26.86 -18.27 -8.51
N ALA A 175 28.19 -18.27 -8.52
CA ALA A 175 29.02 -19.33 -9.07
C ALA A 175 29.57 -20.29 -7.99
N ALA A 176 29.30 -20.01 -6.71
CA ALA A 176 29.60 -20.91 -5.62
C ALA A 176 28.58 -22.07 -5.65
N PRO A 177 29.05 -23.34 -5.60
CA PRO A 177 28.17 -24.52 -5.60
C PRO A 177 27.31 -24.60 -4.34
#